data_AF-A0A1H7UHW1-F1
#
_entry.id   AF-A0A1H7UHW1-F1
#
_cell.length_a   1.000
_cell.length_b   1.000
_cell.length_c   1.000
_cell.angle_alpha   90.00
_cell.angle_beta   90.00
_cell.angle_gamma   90.00
#
_symmetry.space_group_name_H-M   'P 1'
#
loop_
_entity.id
_entity.type
_entity.pdbx_description
1 polymer ?
#
loop_
_entity_poly.entity_id
_entity_poly.type
_entity_poly.pdbx_seq_one_letter_code
_entity_poly.pdbx_strand_id
1 'polypeptide(L)'
;MRKVFYGLLLLANVSYAVENGLKMKQELGQFTYQLCMADHKLDTIVRILNIDRTPFCQCMQIEMIKEFDKSHLEQRYNSNSISYNEFQQEMSKIGGIAGKYCGKIYLQP
;
A
#
# COMPACT_ATOMS: atom_id res chain seq x y z
N MET A 1 -16.48 -7.50 -3.13
CA MET A 1 -16.67 -6.06 -2.83
C MET A 1 -15.67 -5.47 -1.81
N ARG A 2 -15.20 -6.22 -0.79
CA ARG A 2 -14.25 -5.70 0.25
C ARG A 2 -12.84 -5.30 -0.23
N LYS A 3 -12.33 -5.86 -1.33
CA LYS A 3 -10.98 -5.54 -1.86
C LYS A 3 -10.89 -4.15 -2.51
N VAL A 4 -12.04 -3.56 -2.86
CA VAL A 4 -12.14 -2.31 -3.62
C VAL A 4 -12.00 -1.08 -2.71
N PHE A 5 -12.45 -1.19 -1.45
CA PHE A 5 -12.49 -0.05 -0.53
C PHE A 5 -11.10 0.43 -0.05
N TYR A 6 -10.16 -0.50 0.13
CA TYR A 6 -8.79 -0.16 0.53
C TYR A 6 -7.97 0.45 -0.61
N GLY A 7 -8.26 0.04 -1.86
CA GLY A 7 -7.74 0.70 -3.05
C GLY A 7 -8.23 2.16 -3.09
N LEU A 8 -9.54 2.39 -3.01
CA LEU A 8 -10.14 3.72 -3.16
C LEU A 8 -9.62 4.80 -2.18
N LEU A 9 -9.30 4.44 -0.94
CA LEU A 9 -8.75 5.38 0.05
C LEU A 9 -7.28 5.76 -0.23
N LEU A 10 -6.48 4.82 -0.75
CA LEU A 10 -5.13 5.11 -1.24
C LEU A 10 -5.19 5.99 -2.50
N LEU A 11 -6.20 5.81 -3.35
CA LEU A 11 -6.33 6.50 -4.62
C LEU A 11 -6.67 7.99 -4.49
N ALA A 12 -7.51 8.37 -3.53
CA ALA A 12 -7.88 9.77 -3.33
C ALA A 12 -6.67 10.64 -2.92
N ASN A 13 -5.79 10.13 -2.06
CA ASN A 13 -4.67 10.90 -1.53
C ASN A 13 -3.47 10.92 -2.47
N VAL A 14 -3.21 9.83 -3.21
CA VAL A 14 -2.14 9.80 -4.21
C VAL A 14 -2.43 10.78 -5.36
N SER A 15 -3.69 11.02 -5.68
CA SER A 15 -4.10 12.06 -6.65
C SER A 15 -3.71 13.47 -6.22
N TYR A 16 -3.80 13.74 -4.91
CA TYR A 16 -3.40 15.03 -4.32
C TYR A 16 -1.88 15.21 -4.30
N ALA A 17 -1.12 14.13 -4.07
CA ALA A 17 0.34 14.12 -4.16
C ALA A 17 0.84 14.47 -5.57
N VAL A 18 0.16 13.91 -6.58
CA VAL A 18 0.43 14.10 -8.01
C VAL A 18 0.23 15.55 -8.41
N GLU A 19 -0.90 16.17 -8.02
CA GLU A 19 -1.19 17.57 -8.38
C GLU A 19 -0.19 18.56 -7.75
N ASN A 20 0.44 18.20 -6.63
CA ASN A 20 1.34 19.08 -5.88
C ASN A 20 2.84 18.79 -6.07
N GLY A 21 3.21 17.83 -6.93
CA GLY A 21 4.61 17.48 -7.20
C GLY A 21 5.38 16.94 -5.99
N LEU A 22 4.67 16.47 -4.95
CA LEU A 22 5.28 15.83 -3.78
C LEU A 22 5.70 14.39 -4.12
N LYS A 23 6.83 13.94 -3.57
CA LYS A 23 7.39 12.60 -3.82
C LYS A 23 6.42 11.52 -3.39
N MET A 24 5.73 10.89 -4.36
CA MET A 24 4.67 9.90 -4.14
C MET A 24 5.14 8.75 -3.23
N LYS A 25 6.42 8.42 -3.27
CA LYS A 25 7.07 7.45 -2.39
C LYS A 25 7.01 7.77 -0.89
N GLN A 26 7.24 9.04 -0.52
CA GLN A 26 7.25 9.44 0.91
C GLN A 26 5.85 9.35 1.50
N GLU A 27 4.87 9.80 0.74
CA GLU A 27 3.46 9.69 1.09
C GLU A 27 3.00 8.23 1.15
N LEU A 28 3.37 7.42 0.15
CA LEU A 28 3.03 6.00 0.13
C LEU A 28 3.49 5.30 1.42
N GLY A 29 4.72 5.57 1.87
CA GLY A 29 5.25 4.99 3.09
C GLY A 29 4.44 5.37 4.33
N GLN A 30 4.21 6.67 4.54
CA GLN A 30 3.46 7.16 5.71
C GLN A 30 2.00 6.68 5.69
N PHE A 31 1.33 6.77 4.54
CA PHE A 31 -0.07 6.35 4.41
C PHE A 31 -0.25 4.86 4.57
N THR A 32 0.65 4.04 4.04
CA THR A 32 0.56 2.57 4.18
C THR A 32 0.61 2.18 5.65
N TYR A 33 1.55 2.74 6.41
CA TYR A 33 1.67 2.46 7.84
C TYR A 33 0.44 2.98 8.61
N GLN A 34 0.03 4.22 8.39
CA GLN A 34 -1.12 4.82 9.08
C GLN A 34 -2.43 4.07 8.80
N LEU A 35 -2.72 3.75 7.53
CA LEU A 35 -3.93 2.98 7.17
C LEU A 35 -3.88 1.56 7.75
N CYS A 36 -2.72 0.91 7.71
CA CYS A 36 -2.54 -0.40 8.31
C CYS A 36 -2.73 -0.37 9.84
N MET A 37 -2.32 0.71 10.52
CA MET A 37 -2.51 0.91 11.96
C MET A 37 -3.89 1.45 12.36
N ALA A 38 -4.65 2.03 11.42
CA ALA A 38 -6.00 2.54 11.66
C ALA A 38 -7.10 1.53 11.27
N ASP A 39 -6.82 0.51 10.47
CA ASP A 39 -7.82 -0.48 10.05
C ASP A 39 -8.30 -1.37 11.20
N HIS A 40 -9.47 -1.07 11.77
CA HIS A 40 -10.10 -1.86 12.83
C HIS A 40 -10.35 -3.33 12.44
N LYS A 41 -10.38 -3.68 11.15
CA LYS A 41 -10.51 -5.09 10.75
C LYS A 41 -9.22 -5.87 11.01
N LEU A 42 -8.07 -5.20 10.97
CA LEU A 42 -6.80 -5.80 11.35
C LEU A 42 -6.75 -6.08 12.86
N ASP A 43 -7.42 -5.31 13.71
CA ASP A 43 -7.49 -5.62 15.16
C ASP A 43 -8.11 -6.98 15.44
N THR A 44 -9.17 -7.33 14.71
CA THR A 44 -9.80 -8.66 14.84
C THR A 44 -8.86 -9.77 14.37
N ILE A 45 -8.14 -9.56 13.26
CA ILE A 45 -7.20 -10.55 12.71
C ILE A 45 -5.99 -10.73 13.63
N VAL A 46 -5.41 -9.63 14.10
CA VAL A 46 -4.28 -9.58 15.04
C VAL A 46 -4.64 -10.29 16.34
N ARG A 47 -5.85 -10.07 16.88
CA ARG A 47 -6.32 -10.78 18.07
C ARG A 47 -6.55 -12.27 17.85
N ILE A 48 -7.14 -12.65 16.72
CA ILE A 48 -7.41 -14.07 16.39
C ILE A 48 -6.11 -14.84 16.19
N LEU A 49 -5.12 -14.22 15.54
CA LEU A 49 -3.86 -14.87 15.18
C LEU A 49 -2.74 -14.61 16.19
N ASN A 50 -3.00 -13.81 17.23
CA ASN A 50 -2.03 -13.39 18.25
C ASN A 50 -0.74 -12.78 17.67
N ILE A 51 -0.89 -11.92 16.66
CA ILE A 51 0.23 -11.29 15.94
C ILE A 51 0.38 -9.86 16.40
N ASP A 52 1.62 -9.40 16.59
CA ASP A 52 1.86 -7.98 16.79
C ASP A 52 1.60 -7.20 15.48
N ARG A 53 0.68 -6.24 15.56
CA ARG A 53 0.25 -5.41 14.43
C ARG A 53 1.39 -4.53 13.90
N THR A 54 2.25 -4.03 14.78
CA THR A 54 3.29 -3.08 14.41
C THR A 54 4.31 -3.70 13.43
N PRO A 55 4.89 -4.88 13.70
CA PRO A 55 5.77 -5.57 12.75
C PRO A 55 5.10 -5.86 11.40
N PHE A 56 3.83 -6.26 11.40
CA PHE A 56 3.09 -6.51 10.16
C PHE A 56 2.93 -5.24 9.33
N CYS A 57 2.53 -4.12 9.97
CA CYS A 57 2.35 -2.84 9.28
C CYS A 57 3.67 -2.21 8.83
N GLN A 58 4.76 -2.41 9.58
CA GLN A 58 6.10 -2.02 9.14
C GLN A 58 6.54 -2.83 7.91
N CYS A 59 6.30 -4.15 7.90
CA CYS A 59 6.56 -4.98 6.73
C CYS A 59 5.77 -4.48 5.50
N MET A 60 4.48 -4.19 5.68
CA MET A 60 3.63 -3.67 4.60
C MET A 60 4.19 -2.37 4.01
N GLN A 61 4.59 -1.43 4.86
CA GLN A 61 5.21 -0.18 4.43
C GLN A 61 6.49 -0.42 3.61
N ILE A 62 7.40 -1.26 4.13
CA ILE A 62 8.69 -1.54 3.49
C ILE A 62 8.49 -2.20 2.11
N GLU A 63 7.66 -3.24 2.05
CA GLU A 63 7.47 -3.97 0.79
C GLU A 63 6.65 -3.19 -0.24
N MET A 64 5.71 -2.35 0.19
CA MET A 64 5.01 -1.44 -0.73
C MET A 64 5.97 -0.43 -1.36
N ILE A 65 6.86 0.19 -0.57
CA ILE A 65 7.87 1.13 -1.11
C ILE A 65 8.81 0.40 -2.08
N LYS A 66 9.26 -0.80 -1.72
CA LYS A 66 10.18 -1.60 -2.54
C LYS A 66 9.60 -1.99 -3.90
N GLU A 67 8.36 -2.47 -3.93
CA GLU A 67 7.70 -2.83 -5.20
C GLU A 67 7.28 -1.58 -6.01
N PHE A 68 6.99 -0.46 -5.34
CA PHE A 68 6.78 0.83 -6.00
C PHE A 68 8.04 1.34 -6.71
N ASP A 69 9.20 1.28 -6.05
CA ASP A 69 10.48 1.65 -6.64
C ASP A 69 10.83 0.75 -7.84
N LYS A 70 10.71 -0.58 -7.65
CA LYS A 70 11.04 -1.59 -8.66
C LYS A 70 10.19 -1.49 -9.93
N SER A 71 8.95 -1.02 -9.81
CA SER A 71 8.05 -0.85 -10.95
C SER A 71 8.26 0.48 -11.68
N HIS A 72 9.15 1.35 -11.18
CA HIS A 72 9.39 2.70 -11.69
C HIS A 72 8.08 3.51 -11.85
N LEU A 73 7.11 3.27 -10.96
CA LEU A 73 5.72 3.68 -11.20
C LEU A 73 5.55 5.21 -11.23
N GLU A 74 6.25 5.92 -10.35
CA GLU A 74 6.30 7.40 -10.33
C GLU A 74 6.84 7.97 -11.65
N GLN A 75 7.96 7.44 -12.15
CA GLN A 75 8.56 7.88 -13.41
C GLN A 75 7.65 7.58 -14.61
N ARG A 76 7.02 6.42 -14.62
CA ARG A 76 6.10 6.02 -15.69
C ARG A 76 4.87 6.89 -15.73
N TYR A 77 4.33 7.24 -14.57
CA TYR A 77 3.19 8.12 -14.46
C TYR A 77 3.55 9.57 -14.85
N ASN A 78 4.65 10.10 -14.32
CA ASN A 78 5.10 11.47 -14.60
C ASN A 78 5.53 11.69 -16.07
N SER A 79 5.97 10.64 -16.76
CA SER A 79 6.26 10.68 -18.20
C SER A 79 5.02 10.48 -19.08
N ASN A 80 3.82 10.38 -18.49
CA ASN A 80 2.56 10.04 -19.16
C ASN A 80 2.61 8.70 -19.94
N SER A 81 3.56 7.81 -19.62
CA SER A 81 3.67 6.48 -20.23
C SER A 81 2.58 5.52 -19.75
N ILE A 82 1.92 5.85 -18.64
CA ILE A 82 0.72 5.18 -18.14
C ILE A 82 -0.32 6.22 -17.74
N SER A 83 -1.58 5.88 -17.96
CA SER A 83 -2.72 6.66 -17.47
C SER A 83 -2.85 6.56 -15.95
N TYR A 84 -3.65 7.47 -15.39
CA TYR A 84 -4.03 7.40 -13.98
C TYR A 84 -4.70 6.06 -13.62
N ASN A 85 -5.59 5.54 -14.46
CA ASN A 85 -6.25 4.25 -14.21
C ASN A 85 -5.25 3.08 -14.17
N GLU A 86 -4.25 3.08 -15.05
CA GLU A 86 -3.18 2.08 -15.02
C GLU A 86 -2.31 2.22 -13.79
N PHE A 87 -1.99 3.46 -13.39
CA PHE A 87 -1.31 3.73 -12.13
C PHE A 87 -2.08 3.15 -10.93
N GLN A 88 -3.40 3.33 -10.86
CA GLN A 88 -4.24 2.78 -9.80
C GLN A 88 -4.20 1.25 -9.74
N GLN A 89 -4.21 0.60 -10.91
CA GLN A 89 -4.16 -0.85 -11.02
C GLN A 89 -2.79 -1.39 -10.58
N GLU A 90 -1.70 -0.75 -10.97
CA GLU A 90 -0.35 -1.11 -10.54
C GLU A 90 -0.17 -0.94 -9.03
N MET A 91 -0.67 0.15 -8.45
CA MET A 91 -0.69 0.34 -6.99
C MET A 91 -1.44 -0.78 -6.26
N SER A 92 -2.57 -1.24 -6.81
CA SER A 92 -3.32 -2.37 -6.25
C SER A 92 -2.53 -3.68 -6.33
N LYS A 93 -1.78 -3.92 -7.42
CA LYS A 93 -0.90 -5.09 -7.56
C LYS A 93 0.24 -5.03 -6.54
N ILE A 94 0.89 -3.88 -6.38
CA ILE A 94 1.95 -3.63 -5.39
C ILE A 94 1.45 -3.96 -3.98
N GLY A 95 0.29 -3.43 -3.59
CA GLY A 95 -0.31 -3.74 -2.28
C GLY A 95 -0.62 -5.22 -2.10
N GLY A 96 -1.07 -5.90 -3.16
CA GLY A 96 -1.30 -7.35 -3.14
C GLY A 96 -0.02 -8.19 -2.97
N ILE A 97 1.08 -7.79 -3.60
CA ILE A 97 2.39 -8.43 -3.47
C ILE A 97 2.92 -8.26 -2.04
N ALA A 98 2.92 -7.02 -1.53
CA ALA A 98 3.34 -6.71 -0.16
C ALA A 98 2.51 -7.49 0.88
N GLY A 99 1.18 -7.50 0.73
CA GLY A 99 0.28 -8.25 1.61
C GLY A 99 0.54 -9.75 1.61
N LYS A 100 0.82 -10.34 0.44
CA LYS A 100 1.16 -11.76 0.34
C LYS A 100 2.51 -12.07 0.99
N TYR A 101 3.50 -11.20 0.85
CA TYR A 101 4.81 -11.38 1.45
C TYR A 101 4.74 -11.28 2.98
N CYS A 102 4.20 -10.17 3.50
CA CYS A 102 4.08 -9.95 4.94
C CYS A 102 3.13 -10.96 5.59
N GLY A 103 2.07 -11.37 4.89
CA GLY A 103 1.19 -12.44 5.36
C GLY A 103 1.89 -13.79 5.51
N LYS A 104 2.85 -14.13 4.65
CA LYS A 104 3.63 -15.38 4.83
C LYS A 104 4.54 -15.34 6.06
N ILE A 105 5.09 -14.18 6.39
CA ILE A 105 6.02 -14.03 7.51
C ILE A 105 5.27 -14.03 8.83
N TYR A 106 4.17 -13.28 8.88
CA TYR A 106 3.51 -12.97 10.15
C TYR A 106 2.20 -13.72 10.36
N LEU A 107 1.48 -14.12 9.30
CA LEU A 107 0.14 -14.74 9.40
C LEU A 107 0.15 -16.28 9.21
N GLN A 108 1.31 -16.93 9.24
CA GLN A 108 1.38 -18.40 9.26
C GLN A 108 1.30 -18.92 10.70
N PRO A 109 0.55 -20.01 10.95
CA PRO A 109 0.45 -20.62 12.28
C PRO A 109 1.76 -21.27 12.72
#